data_AF-A0A497E8E1-F1
#
_entry.id   AF-A0A497E8E1-F1
#
_cell.length_a   1.000
_cell.length_b   1.000
_cell.length_c   1.000
_cell.angle_alpha   90.00
_cell.angle_beta   90.00
_cell.angle_gamma   90.00
#
_symmetry.space_group_name_H-M   'P 1'
#
loop_
_entity.id
_entity.type
_entity.pdbx_description
1 polymer ?
#
loop_
_entity_poly.entity_id
_entity_poly.type
_entity_poly.pdbx_seq_one_letter_code
_entity_poly.pdbx_strand_id
1 'polypeptide(L)'
;MAPSGIDKASARELRAVERSVFRKRLALWGGLVAVIVSLVVLLGLQWWWLTDLEEKTAIARKATMRNVLDAITKEVHVHYLKISERALNLPPEVFEAKALEKTSYYFKKKEIFGAKRLFVVSYPVHGKTFFYEPKGPSLVIPEYSDETLAVWAATAPWKILVKKGVQQKTTVFSVDERDPVNRIIINPITDENWEIVGLAGMIVDQCFFEDE
;
A
#
# COMPACT_ATOMS: atom_id res chain seq x y z
N MET A 1 -54.84 -15.99 71.84
CA MET A 1 -53.72 -15.18 71.29
C MET A 1 -53.07 -15.96 70.18
N ALA A 2 -53.37 -15.60 68.93
CA ALA A 2 -52.68 -16.09 67.73
C ALA A 2 -52.95 -15.11 66.57
N PRO A 3 -51.97 -14.33 66.09
CA PRO A 3 -52.06 -13.64 64.81
C PRO A 3 -51.28 -14.44 63.76
N SER A 4 -51.97 -15.08 62.81
CA SER A 4 -51.31 -15.78 61.69
C SER A 4 -52.27 -15.91 60.51
N GLY A 5 -52.49 -14.82 59.78
CA GLY A 5 -53.29 -14.88 58.54
C GLY A 5 -52.99 -13.76 57.56
N ILE A 6 -52.78 -12.53 58.06
CA ILE A 6 -52.72 -11.34 57.22
C ILE A 6 -51.36 -11.18 56.50
N ASP A 7 -50.24 -11.54 57.13
CA ASP A 7 -48.90 -11.39 56.53
C ASP A 7 -48.61 -12.36 55.36
N LYS A 8 -49.20 -13.55 55.37
CA LYS A 8 -48.93 -14.57 54.34
C LYS A 8 -49.62 -14.28 53.01
N ALA A 9 -50.75 -13.58 53.03
CA ALA A 9 -51.48 -13.18 51.84
C ALA A 9 -50.78 -12.02 51.12
N SER A 10 -50.39 -10.97 51.88
CA SER A 10 -49.68 -9.81 51.35
C SER A 10 -48.30 -10.18 50.76
N ALA A 11 -47.56 -11.09 51.42
CA ALA A 11 -46.28 -11.58 50.90
C ALA A 11 -46.41 -12.44 49.62
N ARG A 12 -47.56 -13.10 49.40
CA ARG A 12 -47.82 -13.86 48.16
C ARG A 12 -48.19 -12.94 47.01
N GLU A 13 -48.97 -11.91 47.27
CA GLU A 13 -49.36 -10.88 46.29
C GLU A 13 -48.12 -10.10 45.79
N LEU A 14 -47.25 -9.67 46.71
CA LEU A 14 -46.02 -8.95 46.36
C LEU A 14 -45.06 -9.79 45.48
N ARG A 15 -44.90 -11.07 45.78
CA ARG A 15 -44.07 -11.98 44.97
C ARG A 15 -44.67 -12.29 43.59
N ALA A 16 -46.00 -12.25 43.46
CA ALA A 16 -46.67 -12.44 42.18
C ALA A 16 -46.51 -11.20 41.28
N VAL A 17 -46.63 -10.00 41.86
CA VAL A 17 -46.41 -8.74 41.16
C VAL A 17 -44.95 -8.59 40.73
N GLU A 18 -43.99 -8.92 41.60
CA GLU A 18 -42.55 -8.84 41.31
C GLU A 18 -42.13 -9.75 40.14
N ARG A 19 -42.66 -10.98 40.08
CA ARG A 19 -42.43 -11.90 38.93
C ARG A 19 -43.08 -11.40 37.64
N SER A 20 -44.22 -10.73 37.71
CA SER A 20 -44.92 -10.20 36.53
C SER A 20 -44.20 -8.99 35.93
N VAL A 21 -43.63 -8.12 36.78
CA VAL A 21 -42.84 -6.96 36.37
C VAL A 21 -41.49 -7.40 35.82
N PHE A 22 -40.85 -8.41 36.44
CA PHE A 22 -39.61 -8.99 35.91
C PHE A 22 -39.78 -9.65 34.54
N ARG A 23 -40.88 -10.39 34.29
CA ARG A 23 -41.13 -10.99 32.96
C ARG A 23 -41.39 -9.96 31.89
N LYS A 24 -42.12 -8.88 32.19
CA LYS A 24 -42.37 -7.79 31.23
C LYS A 24 -41.08 -7.02 30.92
N ARG A 25 -40.21 -6.78 31.91
CA ARG A 25 -38.87 -6.22 31.68
C ARG A 25 -37.96 -7.18 30.91
N LEU A 26 -37.93 -8.47 31.24
CA LEU A 26 -37.11 -9.45 30.51
C LEU A 26 -37.51 -9.54 29.03
N ALA A 27 -38.81 -9.46 28.72
CA ALA A 27 -39.29 -9.49 27.33
C ALA A 27 -38.85 -8.24 26.55
N LEU A 28 -38.88 -7.05 27.17
CA LEU A 28 -38.37 -5.81 26.57
C LEU A 28 -36.84 -5.82 26.40
N TRP A 29 -36.11 -6.42 27.36
CA TRP A 29 -34.67 -6.59 27.26
C TRP A 29 -34.25 -7.65 26.25
N GLY A 30 -35.06 -8.69 26.01
CA GLY A 30 -34.78 -9.73 25.02
C GLY A 30 -34.63 -9.19 23.60
N GLY A 31 -35.48 -8.23 23.22
CA GLY A 31 -35.38 -7.55 21.92
C GLY A 31 -34.11 -6.72 21.79
N LEU A 32 -33.75 -5.96 22.83
CA LEU A 32 -32.54 -5.14 22.85
C LEU A 32 -31.27 -6.00 22.76
N VAL A 33 -31.23 -7.10 23.52
CA VAL A 33 -30.10 -8.04 23.52
C VAL A 33 -29.96 -8.71 22.15
N ALA A 34 -31.05 -9.09 21.49
CA ALA A 34 -31.00 -9.68 20.15
C ALA A 34 -30.39 -8.73 19.10
N VAL A 35 -30.71 -7.43 19.18
CA VAL A 35 -30.13 -6.41 18.30
C VAL A 35 -28.65 -6.20 18.61
N ILE A 36 -28.28 -6.10 19.89
CA ILE A 36 -26.87 -5.93 20.30
C ILE A 36 -26.04 -7.13 19.86
N VAL A 37 -26.54 -8.36 20.06
CA VAL A 37 -25.84 -9.58 19.62
C VAL A 37 -25.65 -9.58 18.11
N SER A 38 -26.68 -9.24 17.34
CA SER A 38 -26.55 -9.14 15.87
C SER A 38 -25.51 -8.09 15.45
N LEU A 39 -25.49 -6.94 16.13
CA LEU A 39 -24.54 -5.88 15.87
C LEU A 39 -23.09 -6.31 16.19
N VAL A 40 -22.88 -6.97 17.33
CA VAL A 40 -21.57 -7.46 17.78
C VAL A 40 -21.07 -8.59 16.88
N VAL A 41 -21.94 -9.49 16.43
CA VAL A 41 -21.58 -10.56 15.48
C VAL A 41 -21.15 -9.95 14.15
N LEU A 42 -21.88 -8.95 13.63
CA LEU A 42 -21.49 -8.23 12.41
C LEU A 42 -20.16 -7.51 12.58
N LEU A 43 -19.93 -6.83 13.71
CA LEU A 43 -18.66 -6.15 14.00
C LEU A 43 -17.50 -7.14 14.14
N GLY A 44 -17.71 -8.24 14.84
CA GLY A 44 -16.70 -9.28 15.03
C GLY A 44 -16.33 -9.96 13.72
N LEU A 45 -17.32 -10.18 12.84
CA LEU A 45 -17.07 -10.70 11.51
C LEU A 45 -16.30 -9.67 10.66
N GLN A 46 -16.70 -8.39 10.66
CA GLN A 46 -15.96 -7.33 9.97
C GLN A 46 -14.50 -7.23 10.46
N TRP A 47 -14.29 -7.34 11.76
CA TRP A 47 -12.96 -7.30 12.34
C TRP A 47 -12.15 -8.54 11.96
N TRP A 48 -12.75 -9.73 11.99
CA TRP A 48 -12.09 -10.97 11.61
C TRP A 48 -11.69 -10.99 10.13
N TRP A 49 -12.56 -10.51 9.24
CA TRP A 49 -12.24 -10.38 7.82
C TRP A 49 -11.16 -9.33 7.57
N LEU A 50 -11.14 -8.24 8.35
CA LEU A 50 -10.10 -7.22 8.23
C LEU A 50 -8.71 -7.80 8.60
N THR A 51 -8.64 -8.58 9.68
CA THR A 51 -7.38 -9.20 10.13
C THR A 51 -6.95 -10.34 9.19
N ASP A 52 -7.89 -11.16 8.69
CA ASP A 52 -7.59 -12.26 7.74
C ASP A 52 -7.15 -11.72 6.37
N LEU A 53 -7.66 -10.56 5.95
CA LEU A 53 -7.21 -9.89 4.73
C LEU A 53 -5.81 -9.30 4.88
N GLU A 54 -5.42 -8.76 6.04
CA GLU A 54 -4.06 -8.27 6.24
C GLU A 54 -3.01 -9.39 6.19
N GLU A 55 -3.33 -10.56 6.75
CA GLU A 55 -2.41 -11.70 6.79
C GLU A 55 -2.30 -12.42 5.43
N LYS A 56 -3.43 -12.61 4.72
CA LYS A 56 -3.42 -13.29 3.42
C LYS A 56 -2.95 -12.39 2.27
N THR A 57 -3.21 -11.09 2.31
CA THR A 57 -2.73 -10.18 1.25
C THR A 57 -1.22 -9.93 1.36
N ALA A 58 -0.63 -9.91 2.55
CA ALA A 58 0.82 -9.72 2.69
C ALA A 58 1.61 -10.93 2.13
N ILE A 59 1.11 -12.16 2.35
CA ILE A 59 1.77 -13.38 1.90
C ILE A 59 1.48 -13.67 0.42
N ALA A 60 0.23 -13.48 -0.03
CA ALA A 60 -0.14 -13.67 -1.43
C ALA A 60 0.50 -12.61 -2.34
N ARG A 61 0.57 -11.33 -1.94
CA ARG A 61 1.19 -10.28 -2.76
C ARG A 61 2.69 -10.50 -2.95
N LYS A 62 3.38 -11.07 -1.96
CA LYS A 62 4.80 -11.46 -2.06
C LYS A 62 5.03 -12.65 -3.01
N ALA A 63 4.01 -13.49 -3.22
CA ALA A 63 4.05 -14.61 -4.16
C ALA A 63 3.59 -14.19 -5.57
N THR A 64 2.55 -13.35 -5.69
CA THR A 64 2.10 -12.79 -6.97
C THR A 64 3.14 -11.86 -7.57
N MET A 65 3.84 -11.05 -6.76
CA MET A 65 4.99 -10.29 -7.25
C MET A 65 6.06 -11.21 -7.84
N ARG A 66 6.38 -12.33 -7.17
CA ARG A 66 7.34 -13.33 -7.68
C ARG A 66 6.85 -14.09 -8.90
N ASN A 67 5.57 -14.43 -8.99
CA ASN A 67 5.03 -15.19 -10.14
C ASN A 67 4.78 -14.32 -11.38
N VAL A 68 4.44 -13.04 -11.20
CA VAL A 68 4.35 -12.10 -12.33
C VAL A 68 5.76 -11.77 -12.86
N LEU A 69 6.78 -11.79 -12.01
CA LEU A 69 8.20 -11.70 -12.40
C LEU A 69 8.70 -12.93 -13.19
N ASP A 70 8.11 -14.11 -13.00
CA ASP A 70 8.54 -15.35 -13.70
C ASP A 70 7.79 -15.55 -15.03
N ALA A 71 6.54 -15.11 -15.14
CA ALA A 71 5.66 -15.42 -16.26
C ALA A 71 5.86 -14.53 -17.52
N ILE A 72 6.55 -13.39 -17.41
CA ILE A 72 6.77 -12.46 -18.55
C ILE A 72 8.24 -12.50 -19.05
N THR A 73 9.06 -13.39 -18.49
CA THR A 73 10.52 -13.32 -18.61
C THR A 73 11.05 -14.38 -19.56
N LYS A 74 11.41 -14.00 -20.79
CA LYS A 74 12.57 -14.65 -21.41
C LYS A 74 13.37 -13.88 -22.46
N GLU A 75 12.80 -12.93 -23.18
CA GLU A 75 13.58 -12.29 -24.27
C GLU A 75 13.57 -10.77 -24.26
N VAL A 76 12.42 -10.13 -24.11
CA VAL A 76 12.33 -8.66 -24.16
C VAL A 76 12.86 -8.00 -22.87
N HIS A 77 12.78 -8.69 -21.72
CA HIS A 77 13.13 -8.13 -20.41
C HIS A 77 14.65 -7.92 -20.19
N VAL A 78 15.52 -8.69 -20.86
CA VAL A 78 16.98 -8.63 -20.62
C VAL A 78 17.57 -7.31 -21.14
N HIS A 79 17.07 -6.81 -22.27
CA HIS A 79 17.57 -5.58 -22.86
C HIS A 79 17.20 -4.37 -21.99
N TYR A 80 15.92 -4.29 -21.59
CA TYR A 80 15.43 -3.25 -20.70
C TYR A 80 16.12 -3.29 -19.33
N LEU A 81 16.28 -4.48 -18.72
CA LEU A 81 16.94 -4.61 -17.42
C LEU A 81 18.38 -4.11 -17.44
N LYS A 82 19.18 -4.43 -18.46
CA LYS A 82 20.59 -3.98 -18.52
C LYS A 82 20.70 -2.46 -18.62
N ILE A 83 19.82 -1.83 -19.40
CA ILE A 83 19.79 -0.36 -19.52
C ILE A 83 19.31 0.25 -18.21
N SER A 84 18.23 -0.29 -17.62
CA SER A 84 17.68 0.17 -16.35
C SER A 84 18.63 -0.03 -15.18
N GLU A 85 19.38 -1.13 -15.12
CA GLU A 85 20.43 -1.35 -14.12
C GLU A 85 21.50 -0.28 -14.19
N ARG A 86 21.98 0.01 -15.40
CA ARG A 86 22.99 1.05 -15.59
C ARG A 86 22.42 2.43 -15.25
N ALA A 87 21.21 2.74 -15.69
CA ALA A 87 20.58 4.04 -15.54
C ALA A 87 20.15 4.34 -14.09
N LEU A 88 19.37 3.43 -13.51
CA LEU A 88 18.60 3.62 -12.29
C LEU A 88 19.31 3.16 -11.02
N ASN A 89 20.50 2.56 -11.11
CA ASN A 89 21.30 2.28 -9.93
C ASN A 89 21.96 3.59 -9.44
N LEU A 90 21.34 4.18 -8.42
CA LEU A 90 21.74 5.43 -7.80
C LEU A 90 22.19 5.19 -6.36
N PRO A 91 23.19 5.91 -5.87
CA PRO A 91 23.61 5.82 -4.47
C PRO A 91 22.46 6.24 -3.54
N PRO A 92 22.20 5.55 -2.42
CA PRO A 92 21.12 5.91 -1.50
C PRO A 92 21.28 7.34 -0.93
N GLU A 93 22.51 7.83 -0.81
CA GLU A 93 22.83 9.16 -0.27
C GLU A 93 22.25 10.29 -1.13
N VAL A 94 21.95 10.04 -2.40
CA VAL A 94 21.35 11.08 -3.28
C VAL A 94 19.88 11.31 -2.98
N PHE A 95 19.20 10.38 -2.27
CA PHE A 95 17.79 10.51 -1.94
C PHE A 95 17.55 11.36 -0.67
N GLU A 96 18.61 11.79 0.01
CA GLU A 96 18.52 12.74 1.10
C GLU A 96 18.05 14.12 0.63
N ALA A 97 17.33 14.84 1.50
CA ALA A 97 16.70 16.11 1.16
C ALA A 97 17.66 17.18 0.59
N LYS A 98 18.93 17.17 1.01
CA LYS A 98 19.96 18.12 0.56
C LYS A 98 20.75 17.64 -0.66
N ALA A 99 20.65 16.37 -1.01
CA ALA A 99 21.45 15.73 -2.06
C ALA A 99 20.64 15.38 -3.30
N LEU A 100 19.32 15.58 -3.28
CA LEU A 100 18.41 15.21 -4.37
C LEU A 100 18.82 15.81 -5.71
N GLU A 101 19.28 17.06 -5.73
CA GLU A 101 19.77 17.71 -6.95
C GLU A 101 20.96 16.97 -7.59
N LYS A 102 21.81 16.28 -6.80
CA LYS A 102 22.94 15.48 -7.30
C LYS A 102 22.48 14.30 -8.16
N THR A 103 21.24 13.84 -8.00
CA THR A 103 20.64 12.82 -8.87
C THR A 103 20.71 13.22 -10.34
N SER A 104 20.48 14.50 -10.64
CA SER A 104 20.53 15.02 -12.00
C SER A 104 21.93 14.86 -12.63
N TYR A 105 22.99 14.95 -11.82
CA TYR A 105 24.37 14.72 -12.25
C TYR A 105 24.61 13.26 -12.62
N TYR A 106 24.07 12.31 -11.83
CA TYR A 106 24.17 10.88 -12.15
C TYR A 106 23.42 10.51 -13.42
N PHE A 107 22.24 11.07 -13.64
CA PHE A 107 21.50 10.87 -14.88
C PHE A 107 22.20 11.52 -16.08
N LYS A 108 22.77 12.73 -15.92
CA LYS A 108 23.50 13.39 -17.02
C LYS A 108 24.77 12.64 -17.42
N LYS A 109 25.48 12.04 -16.47
CA LYS A 109 26.73 11.30 -16.72
C LYS A 109 26.47 9.98 -17.45
N LYS A 110 25.25 9.43 -17.36
CA LYS A 110 24.87 8.17 -17.97
C LYS A 110 24.11 8.48 -19.26
N GLU A 111 24.63 8.08 -20.41
CA GLU A 111 23.82 8.07 -21.64
C GLU A 111 22.77 6.97 -21.49
N ILE A 112 21.50 7.37 -21.42
CA ILE A 112 20.38 6.46 -21.23
C ILE A 112 19.58 6.42 -22.53
N PHE A 113 19.70 5.31 -23.25
CA PHE A 113 18.99 5.04 -24.50
C PHE A 113 17.64 4.37 -24.19
N GLY A 114 16.61 4.67 -24.98
CA GLY A 114 15.30 4.02 -24.86
C GLY A 114 14.44 4.47 -23.66
N ALA A 115 14.77 5.59 -23.02
CA ALA A 115 13.96 6.20 -21.98
C ALA A 115 13.33 7.49 -22.50
N LYS A 116 11.99 7.56 -22.48
CA LYS A 116 11.25 8.79 -22.77
C LYS A 116 11.51 9.84 -21.69
N ARG A 117 11.54 9.38 -20.43
CA ARG A 117 11.74 10.23 -19.26
C ARG A 117 12.27 9.44 -18.08
N LEU A 118 13.08 10.09 -17.25
CA LEU A 118 13.56 9.53 -15.98
C LEU A 118 12.88 10.26 -14.83
N PHE A 119 12.66 9.53 -13.73
CA PHE A 119 12.09 10.09 -12.53
C PHE A 119 12.72 9.49 -11.28
N VAL A 120 12.59 10.24 -10.18
CA VAL A 120 12.90 9.75 -8.84
C VAL A 120 11.78 10.07 -7.87
N VAL A 121 11.61 9.22 -6.87
CA VAL A 121 10.75 9.45 -5.71
C VAL A 121 11.62 9.41 -4.48
N SER A 122 11.65 10.48 -3.69
CA SER A 122 12.36 10.51 -2.42
C SER A 122 11.36 10.43 -1.27
N TYR A 123 11.43 9.35 -0.48
CA TYR A 123 10.60 9.19 0.71
C TYR A 123 10.99 10.12 1.88
N PRO A 124 12.29 10.39 2.13
CA PRO A 124 12.71 11.43 3.07
C PRO A 124 12.10 12.80 2.76
N VAL A 125 11.83 13.10 1.48
CA VAL A 125 11.17 14.34 1.03
C VAL A 125 9.67 14.10 0.75
N HIS A 126 8.97 13.50 1.72
CA HIS A 126 7.52 13.23 1.69
C HIS A 126 7.02 12.32 0.55
N GLY A 127 7.89 11.56 -0.10
CA GLY A 127 7.52 10.71 -1.24
C GLY A 127 7.11 11.51 -2.47
N LYS A 128 7.68 12.72 -2.65
CA LYS A 128 7.44 13.53 -3.85
C LYS A 128 8.15 12.90 -5.06
N THR A 129 7.47 12.93 -6.20
CA THR A 129 8.02 12.51 -7.50
C THR A 129 8.68 13.70 -8.19
N PHE A 130 9.85 13.47 -8.78
CA PHE A 130 10.61 14.46 -9.53
C PHE A 130 11.02 13.87 -10.88
N PHE A 131 10.79 14.60 -11.96
CA PHE A 131 11.19 14.23 -13.31
C PHE A 131 12.52 14.88 -13.68
N TYR A 132 13.38 14.11 -14.33
CA TYR A 132 14.63 14.61 -14.85
C TYR A 132 14.39 15.33 -16.18
N GLU A 133 14.86 16.57 -16.28
CA GLU A 133 14.91 17.32 -17.53
C GLU A 133 16.36 17.54 -17.97
N PRO A 134 16.75 17.12 -19.19
CA PRO A 134 18.12 17.23 -19.66
C PRO A 134 18.53 18.66 -20.05
N LYS A 135 17.56 19.53 -20.36
CA LYS A 135 17.78 20.91 -20.85
C LYS A 135 17.65 21.99 -19.76
N GLY A 136 17.15 21.65 -18.58
CA GLY A 136 16.85 22.59 -17.49
C GLY A 136 17.65 22.32 -16.21
N PRO A 137 17.50 23.18 -15.18
CA PRO A 137 18.08 22.92 -13.87
C PRO A 137 17.29 21.77 -13.23
N SER A 138 17.95 20.62 -13.13
CA SER A 138 17.75 19.57 -12.11
C SER A 138 16.32 19.35 -11.57
N LEU A 139 15.78 18.15 -11.79
CA LEU A 139 14.62 17.56 -11.09
C LEU A 139 13.41 18.48 -10.92
N VAL A 140 12.48 18.40 -11.87
CA VAL A 140 11.25 19.19 -11.88
C VAL A 140 10.11 18.41 -11.24
N ILE A 141 9.27 19.08 -10.45
CA ILE A 141 8.03 18.48 -9.97
C ILE A 141 7.07 18.40 -11.16
N PRO A 142 6.58 17.21 -11.54
CA PRO A 142 5.75 17.06 -12.73
C PRO A 142 4.40 17.74 -12.56
N GLU A 143 3.94 18.39 -13.63
CA GLU A 143 2.54 18.80 -13.78
C GLU A 143 1.65 17.56 -14.03
N TYR A 144 0.33 17.73 -13.89
CA TYR A 144 -0.61 16.65 -14.15
C TYR A 144 -0.62 16.30 -15.65
N SER A 145 -0.34 15.03 -15.96
CA SER A 145 -0.33 14.48 -17.32
C SER A 145 -0.54 12.97 -17.25
N ASP A 146 -0.79 12.33 -18.40
CA ASP A 146 -0.93 10.87 -18.50
C ASP A 146 0.35 10.15 -18.02
N GLU A 147 1.53 10.69 -18.35
CA GLU A 147 2.82 10.18 -17.86
C GLU A 147 2.91 10.25 -16.34
N THR A 148 2.50 11.39 -15.76
CA THR A 148 2.51 11.61 -14.32
C THR A 148 1.57 10.65 -13.61
N LEU A 149 0.39 10.42 -14.18
CA LEU A 149 -0.61 9.49 -13.65
C LEU A 149 -0.09 8.05 -13.69
N ALA A 150 0.53 7.64 -14.79
CA ALA A 150 1.17 6.32 -14.92
C ALA A 150 2.25 6.14 -13.83
N VAL A 151 3.12 7.15 -13.63
CA VAL A 151 4.15 7.10 -12.58
C VAL A 151 3.55 7.04 -11.18
N TRP A 152 2.50 7.81 -10.89
CA TRP A 152 1.82 7.72 -9.59
C TRP A 152 1.16 6.36 -9.36
N ALA A 153 0.52 5.79 -10.39
CA ALA A 153 -0.07 4.45 -10.31
C ALA A 153 1.00 3.38 -10.05
N ALA A 154 2.16 3.47 -10.72
CA ALA A 154 3.27 2.55 -10.58
C ALA A 154 3.99 2.68 -9.22
N THR A 155 4.09 3.90 -8.68
CA THR A 155 4.80 4.18 -7.41
C THR A 155 3.91 4.06 -6.17
N ALA A 156 2.58 4.13 -6.30
CA ALA A 156 1.64 4.05 -5.17
C ALA A 156 1.80 2.79 -4.29
N PRO A 157 1.97 1.57 -4.84
CA PRO A 157 2.20 0.36 -4.03
C PRO A 157 3.44 0.47 -3.13
N TRP A 158 4.50 1.11 -3.62
CA TRP A 158 5.76 1.26 -2.91
C TRP A 158 5.64 2.18 -1.70
N LYS A 159 4.84 3.25 -1.81
CA LYS A 159 4.55 4.15 -0.69
C LYS A 159 3.90 3.41 0.49
N ILE A 160 3.11 2.38 0.21
CA ILE A 160 2.51 1.52 1.24
C ILE A 160 3.59 0.65 1.90
N LEU A 161 4.50 0.07 1.12
CA LEU A 161 5.61 -0.75 1.63
C LEU A 161 6.55 0.04 2.54
N VAL A 162 6.91 1.26 2.14
CA VAL A 162 7.76 2.15 2.94
C VAL A 162 7.07 2.51 4.26
N LYS A 163 5.77 2.88 4.22
CA LYS A 163 4.99 3.17 5.43
C LYS A 163 4.89 1.98 6.39
N LYS A 164 4.91 0.75 5.86
CA LYS A 164 4.87 -0.48 6.66
C LYS A 164 6.25 -0.91 7.18
N GLY A 165 7.33 -0.20 6.83
CA GLY A 165 8.69 -0.56 7.25
C GLY A 165 9.15 -1.91 6.71
N VAL A 166 8.65 -2.31 5.54
CA VAL A 166 9.00 -3.63 4.97
C VAL A 166 10.45 -3.59 4.50
N GLN A 167 11.31 -4.39 5.14
CA GLN A 167 12.69 -4.58 4.72
C GLN A 167 12.75 -5.34 3.39
N GLN A 168 13.40 -4.74 2.41
CA GLN A 168 13.55 -5.34 1.09
C GLN A 168 14.97 -5.88 0.92
N LYS A 169 15.16 -7.16 1.27
CA LYS A 169 16.46 -7.86 1.15
C LYS A 169 16.94 -8.08 -0.29
N THR A 170 16.16 -7.71 -1.29
CA THR A 170 16.50 -7.93 -2.70
C THR A 170 15.95 -6.80 -3.55
N THR A 171 16.85 -6.05 -4.16
CA THR A 171 16.55 -5.02 -5.16
C THR A 171 16.17 -5.73 -6.45
N VAL A 172 14.86 -5.93 -6.63
CA VAL A 172 14.32 -6.47 -7.89
C VAL A 172 13.67 -5.31 -8.61
N PHE A 173 14.13 -5.04 -9.84
CA PHE A 173 13.47 -4.11 -10.73
C PHE A 173 12.00 -4.53 -10.91
N SER A 174 11.10 -3.57 -10.83
CA SER A 174 9.68 -3.80 -11.08
C SER A 174 9.29 -3.11 -12.35
N VAL A 175 8.60 -3.83 -13.23
CA VAL A 175 8.04 -3.28 -14.46
C VAL A 175 6.54 -3.12 -14.26
N ASP A 176 6.03 -1.94 -14.58
CA ASP A 176 4.63 -1.61 -14.59
C ASP A 176 4.14 -1.46 -16.03
N GLU A 177 3.22 -2.36 -16.40
CA GLU A 177 2.63 -2.42 -17.74
C GLU A 177 1.15 -2.01 -17.74
N ARG A 178 0.65 -1.39 -16.66
CA ARG A 178 -0.77 -0.98 -16.54
C ARG A 178 -1.15 0.05 -17.59
N ASP A 179 -0.20 0.89 -17.98
CA ASP A 179 -0.31 1.79 -19.12
C ASP A 179 0.54 1.22 -20.28
N PRO A 180 -0.10 0.73 -21.36
CA PRO A 180 0.62 0.16 -22.49
C PRO A 180 1.44 1.20 -23.25
N VAL A 181 1.14 2.50 -23.14
CA VAL A 181 1.88 3.59 -23.79
C VAL A 181 3.02 4.06 -22.90
N ASN A 182 2.81 4.10 -21.58
CA ASN A 182 3.79 4.57 -20.59
C ASN A 182 4.24 3.43 -19.68
N ARG A 183 4.91 2.41 -20.26
CA ARG A 183 5.52 1.34 -19.45
C ARG A 183 6.63 1.91 -18.58
N ILE A 184 6.60 1.55 -17.30
CA ILE A 184 7.49 2.13 -16.29
C ILE A 184 8.37 1.05 -15.69
N ILE A 185 9.66 1.29 -15.62
CA ILE A 185 10.61 0.45 -14.89
C ILE A 185 11.01 1.19 -13.62
N ILE A 186 10.91 0.52 -12.48
CA ILE A 186 11.23 1.05 -11.16
C ILE A 186 12.33 0.23 -10.53
N ASN A 187 13.34 0.92 -10.02
CA ASN A 187 14.37 0.41 -9.14
C ASN A 187 14.19 1.00 -7.73
N PRO A 188 13.78 0.19 -6.74
CA PRO A 188 13.77 0.60 -5.35
C PRO A 188 15.20 0.81 -4.87
N ILE A 189 15.49 1.93 -4.20
CA ILE A 189 16.80 2.20 -3.62
C ILE A 189 16.71 2.03 -2.12
N THR A 190 17.58 1.17 -1.58
CA THR A 190 17.62 0.83 -0.15
C THR A 190 18.86 1.39 0.53
N ASP A 191 18.76 1.71 1.82
CA ASP A 191 19.90 2.04 2.66
C ASP A 191 20.60 0.79 3.24
N GLU A 192 21.57 1.02 4.13
CA GLU A 192 22.30 -0.02 4.86
C GLU A 192 21.39 -0.92 5.73
N ASN A 193 20.21 -0.42 6.11
CA ASN A 193 19.23 -1.15 6.93
C ASN A 193 18.23 -1.95 6.08
N TRP A 194 18.41 -1.97 4.74
CA TRP A 194 17.47 -2.56 3.78
C TRP A 194 16.10 -1.87 3.77
N GLU A 195 16.04 -0.61 4.20
CA GLU A 195 14.86 0.24 4.13
C GLU A 195 14.85 1.03 2.83
N ILE A 196 13.68 1.15 2.21
CA ILE A 196 13.54 1.86 0.94
C ILE A 196 13.61 3.37 1.19
N VAL A 197 14.70 4.01 0.79
CA VAL A 197 14.91 5.46 0.88
C VAL A 197 14.34 6.21 -0.32
N GLY A 198 14.20 5.53 -1.46
CA GLY A 198 13.66 6.15 -2.65
C GLY A 198 13.37 5.16 -3.76
N LEU A 199 12.84 5.68 -4.85
CA LEU A 199 12.67 4.95 -6.10
C LEU A 199 13.37 5.73 -7.20
N ALA A 200 14.12 5.03 -8.04
CA ALA A 200 14.55 5.53 -9.34
C ALA A 200 13.71 4.84 -10.41
N GLY A 201 13.22 5.57 -11.40
CA GLY A 201 12.44 4.96 -12.46
C GLY A 201 12.62 5.62 -13.82
N MET A 202 12.22 4.89 -14.85
CA MET A 202 12.19 5.37 -16.22
C MET A 202 10.88 5.01 -16.89
N ILE A 203 10.39 5.91 -17.72
CA ILE A 203 9.32 5.66 -18.69
C ILE A 203 10.02 5.17 -19.97
N VAL A 204 9.66 3.98 -20.42
CA VAL A 204 10.25 3.36 -21.62
C VAL A 204 9.73 4.06 -22.86
N ASP A 205 10.63 4.40 -23.78
CA ASP A 205 10.26 4.85 -25.12
C ASP A 205 10.09 3.62 -26.03
N GLN A 206 8.86 3.31 -26.41
CA GLN A 206 8.57 2.12 -27.24
C GLN A 206 8.95 2.33 -28.70
N CYS A 207 8.79 3.55 -29.23
CA CYS A 207 9.07 3.86 -30.63
C CYS A 207 10.55 3.67 -30.95
N PHE A 208 11.43 3.85 -29.98
CA PHE A 208 12.87 3.61 -30.14
C PHE A 208 13.22 2.14 -30.46
N PHE A 209 12.36 1.18 -30.09
CA PHE A 209 12.65 -0.26 -30.19
C PHE A 209 11.75 -1.01 -31.17
N GLU A 210 10.73 -0.38 -31.76
CA GLU A 210 9.97 -0.97 -32.87
C GLU A 210 10.69 -0.81 -34.23
N ASP A 211 11.68 0.08 -34.29
CA ASP A 211 12.47 0.41 -35.49
C ASP A 211 13.87 -0.27 -35.55
N GLU A 212 14.21 -1.15 -34.60
CA GLU A 212 15.47 -1.94 -34.58
C GLU A 212 15.20 -3.45 -34.72
#